data_AF-A0A1N6W0H8-F1
#
_entry.id   AF-A0A1N6W0H8-F1
#
_cell.length_a   1.000
_cell.length_b   1.000
_cell.length_c   1.000
_cell.angle_alpha   90.00
_cell.angle_beta   90.00
_cell.angle_gamma   90.00
#
_symmetry.space_group_name_H-M   'P 1'
#
loop_
_entity.id
_entity.type
_entity.pdbx_description
1 polymer ?
#
loop_
_entity_poly.entity_id
_entity_poly.type
_entity_poly.pdbx_seq_one_letter_code
_entity_poly.pdbx_strand_id
1 'polypeptide(L)'
;MPNKSKTFDVNNTVNDLRLNATDIADKRKLLEILYRFSAGNKEKTVLVQNRENPKEEGILISLEYFEELLSYKEAVQEVFDYLVKEENVKNHSIK
;
A
#
# COMPACT_ATOMS: atom_id res chain seq x y z
N MET A 1 5.34 -15.81 -25.22
CA MET A 1 4.14 -15.45 -24.43
C MET A 1 4.45 -14.13 -23.72
N PRO A 2 3.69 -13.05 -23.91
CA PRO A 2 4.03 -11.76 -23.29
C PRO A 2 3.69 -11.80 -21.80
N ASN A 3 4.70 -11.48 -21.00
CA ASN A 3 4.63 -11.36 -19.54
C ASN A 3 3.74 -10.16 -19.21
N LYS A 4 2.47 -10.41 -18.86
CA LYS A 4 1.58 -9.36 -18.35
C LYS A 4 2.07 -9.04 -16.94
N SER A 5 2.84 -7.96 -16.81
CA SER A 5 2.97 -7.25 -15.53
C SER A 5 1.56 -7.08 -14.99
N LYS A 6 1.23 -7.76 -13.88
CA LYS A 6 0.05 -7.44 -13.11
C LYS A 6 0.34 -6.08 -12.50
N THR A 7 -0.05 -5.02 -13.21
CA THR A 7 -0.10 -3.67 -12.65
C THR A 7 -0.91 -3.78 -11.36
N PHE A 8 -0.32 -3.36 -10.25
CA PHE A 8 -1.03 -3.24 -8.98
C PHE A 8 -2.09 -2.16 -9.19
N ASP A 9 -3.29 -2.58 -9.57
CA ASP A 9 -4.39 -1.67 -9.83
C ASP A 9 -4.93 -1.21 -8.47
N VAL A 10 -4.45 -0.05 -8.03
CA VAL A 10 -4.87 0.61 -6.78
C VAL A 10 -6.40 0.70 -6.72
N ASN A 11 -7.09 0.82 -7.87
CA ASN A 11 -8.55 0.87 -7.89
C ASN A 11 -9.22 -0.46 -7.52
N ASN A 12 -8.53 -1.59 -7.71
CA ASN A 12 -9.02 -2.92 -7.36
C ASN A 12 -8.70 -3.29 -5.89
N THR A 13 -7.70 -2.64 -5.29
CA THR A 13 -7.33 -2.79 -3.87
C THR A 13 -8.10 -1.83 -2.95
N VAL A 14 -8.58 -0.70 -3.48
CA VAL A 14 -9.45 0.26 -2.78
C VAL A 14 -10.89 -0.23 -2.86
N ASN A 15 -11.21 -1.29 -2.11
CA ASN A 15 -12.46 -2.00 -2.29
C ASN A 15 -13.58 -1.68 -1.30
N ASP A 16 -13.50 -0.70 -0.38
CA ASP A 16 -14.60 -0.64 0.61
C ASP A 16 -15.09 0.69 1.18
N LEU A 17 -14.34 1.78 1.26
CA LEU A 17 -14.96 3.09 1.59
C LEU A 17 -14.20 4.25 0.98
N ARG A 18 -14.93 5.10 0.24
CA ARG A 18 -14.49 6.46 -0.09
C ARG A 18 -15.12 7.41 0.92
N LEU A 19 -14.29 8.03 1.74
CA LEU A 19 -14.70 9.03 2.72
C LEU A 19 -14.17 10.40 2.31
N ASN A 20 -14.94 11.43 2.62
CA ASN A 20 -14.47 12.79 2.46
C ASN A 20 -13.64 13.19 3.68
N ALA A 21 -12.68 14.10 3.56
CA ALA A 21 -11.89 14.54 4.70
C ALA A 21 -12.76 15.01 5.90
N THR A 22 -13.91 15.64 5.62
CA THR A 22 -14.89 16.04 6.64
C THR A 22 -15.61 14.87 7.30
N ASP A 23 -15.70 13.70 6.65
CA ASP A 23 -16.28 12.49 7.22
C ASP A 23 -15.37 11.85 8.28
N ILE A 24 -14.05 12.10 8.24
CA ILE A 24 -13.10 11.61 9.25
C ILE A 24 -13.13 12.47 10.51
N ALA A 25 -13.46 13.75 10.35
CA ALA A 25 -13.71 14.63 11.48
C ALA A 25 -14.97 14.20 12.27
N ASP A 26 -15.85 13.37 11.69
CA ASP A 26 -16.92 12.70 12.43
C ASP A 26 -16.37 11.51 13.24
N LYS A 27 -16.29 11.70 14.55
CA LYS A 27 -15.85 10.70 15.54
C LYS A 27 -16.52 9.34 15.34
N ARG A 28 -17.79 9.27 14.91
CA ARG A 28 -18.50 7.99 14.74
C ARG A 28 -17.93 7.17 13.58
N LYS A 29 -17.64 7.82 12.44
CA LYS A 29 -17.08 7.14 11.27
C LYS A 29 -15.65 6.67 11.54
N LEU A 30 -14.86 7.47 12.26
CA LEU A 30 -13.52 7.04 12.67
C LEU A 30 -13.57 5.80 13.58
N LEU A 31 -14.47 5.77 14.57
CA LEU A 31 -14.65 4.59 15.43
C LEU A 31 -15.11 3.36 14.64
N GLU A 32 -15.96 3.54 13.63
CA GLU A 32 -16.39 2.47 12.74
C GLU A 32 -15.22 1.90 11.92
N ILE A 33 -14.35 2.75 11.37
CA ILE A 33 -13.14 2.32 10.65
C ILE A 33 -12.22 1.52 11.58
N LEU A 34 -11.97 2.02 12.79
CA LEU A 34 -11.13 1.33 13.78
C LEU A 34 -11.73 -0.02 14.20
N TYR A 35 -13.05 -0.10 14.35
CA TYR A 35 -13.74 -1.37 14.60
C TYR A 35 -13.58 -2.34 13.43
N ARG A 36 -13.71 -1.87 12.18
CA ARG A 36 -13.49 -2.72 11.00
C ARG A 36 -12.06 -3.27 10.95
N PHE A 37 -11.06 -2.46 11.30
CA PHE A 37 -9.67 -2.90 11.37
C PHE A 37 -9.44 -3.97 12.46
N SER A 38 -10.06 -3.85 13.63
CA SER A 38 -9.91 -4.85 14.70
C SER A 38 -10.74 -6.11 14.49
N ALA A 39 -11.84 -6.04 13.73
CA ALA A 39 -12.76 -7.15 13.47
C ALA A 39 -12.28 -8.16 12.40
N GLY A 40 -11.00 -8.15 12.04
CA GLY A 40 -10.40 -9.13 11.12
C GLY A 40 -10.44 -8.75 9.63
N ASN A 41 -10.95 -7.57 9.26
CA ASN A 41 -10.87 -7.06 7.89
C ASN A 41 -9.54 -6.30 7.66
N LYS A 42 -8.41 -6.96 7.90
CA LYS A 42 -7.10 -6.32 8.04
C LYS A 42 -6.57 -5.70 6.73
N GLU A 43 -6.89 -6.31 5.60
CA GLU A 43 -6.48 -5.89 4.24
C GLU A 43 -7.33 -4.75 3.66
N LYS A 44 -8.37 -4.28 4.38
CA LYS A 44 -9.22 -3.20 3.87
C LYS A 44 -8.50 -1.86 3.91
N THR A 45 -8.61 -1.12 2.82
CA THR A 45 -8.11 0.24 2.68
C THR A 45 -9.28 1.22 2.55
N VAL A 46 -9.17 2.37 3.21
CA VAL A 46 -10.15 3.44 3.12
C VAL A 46 -9.52 4.62 2.42
N LEU A 47 -10.07 5.01 1.28
CA LEU A 47 -9.61 6.17 0.54
C LEU A 47 -10.28 7.42 1.11
N VAL A 48 -9.44 8.40 1.44
CA VAL A 48 -9.82 9.69 1.97
C VAL A 48 -9.58 10.72 0.89
N GLN A 49 -10.60 11.45 0.48
CA GLN A 49 -10.46 12.49 -0.56
C GLN A 49 -11.02 13.82 -0.05
N ASN A 50 -10.40 14.92 -0.46
CA ASN A 50 -11.05 16.22 -0.37
C ASN A 50 -12.13 16.31 -1.46
N ARG A 51 -13.38 16.65 -1.09
CA ARG A 51 -14.47 16.85 -2.08
C ARG A 51 -14.17 17.98 -3.04
N GLU A 52 -13.54 19.05 -2.54
CA GLU A 52 -13.30 20.28 -3.30
C GLU A 52 -12.09 20.14 -4.22
N ASN A 53 -11.13 19.31 -3.84
CA ASN A 53 -9.96 18.99 -4.65
C ASN A 53 -9.67 17.48 -4.63
N PRO A 54 -10.23 16.69 -5.57
CA PRO A 54 -10.05 15.24 -5.61
C PRO A 54 -8.60 14.77 -5.80
N LYS A 55 -7.67 15.67 -6.14
CA LYS A 55 -6.23 15.36 -6.19
C LYS A 55 -5.58 15.31 -4.80
N GLU A 56 -6.24 15.87 -3.79
CA GLU A 56 -5.84 15.75 -2.40
C GLU A 56 -6.49 14.50 -1.81
N GLU A 57 -5.75 13.40 -1.91
CA GLU A 57 -6.19 12.10 -1.42
C GLU A 57 -5.14 11.41 -0.54
N GLY A 58 -5.61 10.56 0.36
CA GLY A 58 -4.81 9.74 1.25
C GLY A 58 -5.52 8.43 1.55
N ILE A 59 -4.82 7.48 2.17
CA ILE A 59 -5.38 6.17 2.49
C ILE A 59 -5.23 5.92 3.99
N LEU A 60 -6.28 5.38 4.61
CA LEU A 60 -6.22 4.78 5.94
C LEU A 60 -6.19 3.26 5.81
N ILE A 61 -5.25 2.64 6.51
CA ILE A 61 -5.07 1.19 6.61
C ILE A 61 -4.83 0.80 8.06
N SER A 62 -5.01 -0.47 8.38
CA SER A 62 -4.63 -1.00 9.69
C SER A 62 -3.11 -0.97 9.87
N LEU A 63 -2.64 -0.80 11.11
CA LEU A 63 -1.20 -0.79 11.41
C LEU A 63 -0.55 -2.12 11.01
N GLU A 64 -1.19 -3.24 11.32
CA GLU A 64 -0.70 -4.58 10.99
C GLU A 64 -0.53 -4.76 9.47
N TYR A 65 -1.50 -4.30 8.67
CA TYR A 65 -1.39 -4.39 7.22
C TYR A 65 -0.32 -3.43 6.66
N PHE A 66 -0.12 -2.28 7.28
CA PHE A 66 0.98 -1.39 6.92
C PHE A 66 2.35 -2.03 7.18
N GLU A 67 2.53 -2.70 8.33
CA GLU A 67 3.76 -3.42 8.66
C GLU A 67 4.01 -4.56 7.67
N GLU A 68 2.98 -5.30 7.28
CA GLU A 68 3.07 -6.35 6.25
C GLU A 68 3.56 -5.76 4.90
N LEU A 69 2.94 -4.67 4.44
CA LEU A 69 3.34 -4.00 3.19
C LEU A 69 4.78 -3.47 3.25
N LEU A 70 5.22 -2.98 4.42
CA LEU A 70 6.59 -2.54 4.62
C LEU A 70 7.57 -3.70 4.51
N SER A 71 7.23 -4.85 5.09
CA SER A 71 8.08 -6.05 5.01
C SER A 71 8.26 -6.54 3.57
N TYR A 72 7.21 -6.49 2.73
CA TYR A 72 7.32 -6.81 1.32
C TYR A 72 8.22 -5.84 0.57
N LYS A 73 8.13 -4.53 0.87
CA LYS A 73 8.99 -3.53 0.26
C LYS A 73 10.46 -3.78 0.59
N GLU A 74 10.75 -4.07 1.86
CA GLU A 74 12.11 -4.37 2.33
C GLU A 74 12.67 -5.63 1.66
N ALA A 75 11.89 -6.71 1.61
CA ALA A 75 12.30 -7.95 0.95
C ALA A 75 12.59 -7.74 -0.55
N VAL A 76 11.76 -6.96 -1.24
CA VAL A 76 12.00 -6.62 -2.66
C VAL A 76 13.28 -5.80 -2.82
N GLN A 77 13.52 -4.81 -1.96
CA GLN A 77 14.74 -4.01 -1.98
C GLN A 77 16.00 -4.86 -1.74
N GLU A 78 15.95 -5.78 -0.78
CA GLU A 78 17.05 -6.70 -0.50
C GLU A 78 17.39 -7.58 -1.72
N VAL A 79 16.38 -8.10 -2.41
CA VAL A 79 16.57 -8.88 -3.65
C VAL A 79 17.22 -8.03 -4.74
N PHE A 80 16.79 -6.78 -4.92
CA PHE A 80 17.42 -5.88 -5.90
C PHE A 80 18.88 -5.59 -5.53
N ASP A 81 19.16 -5.29 -4.27
CA ASP A 81 20.53 -5.03 -3.79
C ASP A 81 21.43 -6.25 -3.98
N TYR A 82 20.91 -7.46 -3.76
CA TYR A 82 21.61 -8.71 -4.03
C TYR A 82 21.96 -8.85 -5.51
N LEU A 83 21.00 -8.65 -6.42
CA LEU A 83 21.20 -8.75 -7.86
C LEU A 83 22.24 -7.74 -8.36
N VAL A 84 22.16 -6.48 -7.89
CA VAL A 84 23.13 -5.44 -8.24
C VAL A 84 24.53 -5.80 -7.75
N LYS A 85 24.66 -6.36 -6.54
CA LYS A 85 25.95 -6.84 -6.03
C LYS A 85 26.48 -8.00 -6.88
N GLU A 86 25.66 -8.99 -7.22
CA GLU A 86 26.08 -10.10 -8.07
C GLU A 86 26.56 -9.65 -9.47
N GLU A 87 25.85 -8.72 -10.10
CA GLU A 87 26.26 -8.20 -11.41
C GLU A 87 27.60 -7.44 -11.34
N ASN A 88 27.81 -6.66 -10.28
CA ASN A 88 29.08 -5.96 -10.07
C ASN A 88 30.25 -6.92 -9.82
N VAL A 89 30.03 -8.01 -9.09
CA VAL A 89 31.04 -9.06 -8.87
C VAL A 89 31.39 -9.76 -10.20
N LYS A 90 30.38 -10.15 -10.98
CA LYS A 90 30.60 -10.79 -12.30
C LYS A 90 31.39 -9.90 -13.27
N ASN A 91 31.14 -8.59 -13.26
CA ASN A 91 31.86 -7.65 -14.13
C ASN A 91 33.31 -7.38 -13.69
N HIS A 92 33.65 -7.57 -12.42
CA HIS A 92 35.03 -7.43 -11.90
C HIS A 92 35.86 -8.72 -12.05
N SER A 93 35.25 -9.89 -12.23
CA SER A 93 35.97 -11.15 -12.44
C SER A 93 36.34 -11.44 -13.91
N ILE A 94 36.04 -10.53 -14.84
CA ILE A 94 36.34 -10.67 -16.28
C ILE A 94 37.38 -9.61 -16.73
N LYS A 95 38.21 -9.09 -15.82
CA LYS A 95 39.36 -8.23 -16.17
C LYS A 95 40.66 -8.80 -15.62
#